data_AF-A0A9E2AS32-F1
#
_entry.id   AF-A0A9E2AS32-F1
#
_cell.length_a   1.000
_cell.length_b   1.000
_cell.length_c   1.000
_cell.angle_alpha   90.00
_cell.angle_beta   90.00
_cell.angle_gamma   90.00
#
_symmetry.space_group_name_H-M   'P 1'
#
loop_
_entity.id
_entity.type
_entity.pdbx_description
1 polymer ?
#
loop_
_entity_poly.entity_id
_entity_poly.type
_entity_poly.pdbx_seq_one_letter_code
_entity_poly.pdbx_strand_id
1 'polypeptide(L)' 'MKKTLFLLLLLLPIIVCSQTDSRIYEIINAVSAERIEADITKLANFGTRHTLSDTVSQTRGIGAARRWI' A
#
# COMPACT_ATOMS: atom_id res chain seq x y z
N MET A 1 -7.23 -51.83 6.59
CA MET A 1 -8.07 -50.63 6.74
C MET A 1 -7.54 -49.63 7.78
N LYS A 2 -7.21 -50.03 9.02
CA LYS A 2 -6.66 -49.09 10.04
C LYS A 2 -5.30 -48.48 9.66
N LYS A 3 -4.38 -49.28 9.10
CA LYS A 3 -3.05 -48.83 8.66
C LYS A 3 -3.10 -47.87 7.46
N THR A 4 -4.01 -48.12 6.51
CA THR A 4 -4.23 -47.24 5.35
C THR A 4 -4.89 -45.92 5.75
N LEU A 5 -5.82 -45.96 6.70
CA LEU A 5 -6.44 -44.76 7.27
C LEU A 5 -5.41 -43.91 8.05
N PHE A 6 -4.52 -44.56 8.81
CA PHE A 6 -3.43 -43.89 9.52
C PHE A 6 -2.45 -43.20 8.57
N LEU A 7 -2.11 -43.85 7.45
CA LEU A 7 -1.24 -43.27 6.43
C LEU A 7 -1.87 -42.05 5.74
N LEU A 8 -3.19 -42.11 5.49
CA LEU A 8 -3.96 -41.01 4.91
C LEU A 8 -4.00 -39.80 5.86
N LEU A 9 -4.20 -40.04 7.16
CA LEU A 9 -4.23 -39.00 8.19
C LEU A 9 -2.88 -38.28 8.30
N LEU A 10 -1.77 -39.00 8.12
CA LEU A 10 -0.42 -38.47 8.21
C LEU A 10 -0.05 -37.56 7.03
N LEU A 11 -0.72 -37.72 5.88
CA LEU A 11 -0.52 -36.90 4.66
C LEU A 11 -1.42 -35.66 4.60
N LEU A 12 -2.48 -35.61 5.41
CA LEU A 12 -3.44 -34.50 5.49
C LEU A 12 -2.80 -33.11 5.74
N PRO A 13 -1.80 -32.92 6.63
CA PRO A 13 -1.26 -31.58 6.89
C PRO A 13 -0.48 -30.98 5.71
N ILE A 14 -0.01 -31.80 4.77
CA ILE A 14 0.72 -31.36 3.57
C ILE A 14 -0.22 -30.63 2.60
N ILE A 15 -1.52 -30.96 2.64
CA ILE A 15 -2.55 -30.43 1.74
C ILE A 15 -3.22 -29.16 2.31
N VAL A 16 -3.04 -28.89 3.61
CA VAL A 16 -3.75 -27.81 4.35
C VAL A 16 -2.83 -26.61 4.61
N CYS A 17 -1.66 -26.54 3.97
CA CYS A 17 -0.77 -25.37 4.09
C CYS A 17 -1.38 -24.15 3.38
N SER A 18 -1.55 -23.04 4.12
CA SER A 18 -1.87 -21.75 3.51
C SER A 18 -0.64 -21.22 2.76
N GLN A 19 -0.82 -20.82 1.50
CA GLN A 19 0.23 -20.22 0.69
C GLN A 19 0.17 -18.70 0.85
N THR A 20 1.27 -18.09 1.31
CA THR A 20 1.40 -16.64 1.36
C THR A 20 1.86 -16.12 0.00
N ASP A 21 1.16 -15.14 -0.56
CA ASP A 21 1.54 -14.54 -1.84
C ASP A 21 2.81 -13.71 -1.67
N SER A 22 3.89 -14.10 -2.36
CA SER A 22 5.20 -13.44 -2.25
C SER A 22 5.17 -11.97 -2.70
N ARG A 23 4.23 -11.60 -3.58
CA ARG A 23 4.05 -10.22 -4.05
C ARG A 23 3.71 -9.25 -2.92
N ILE A 24 3.12 -9.74 -1.83
CA ILE A 24 2.83 -8.90 -0.65
C ILE A 24 4.13 -8.36 -0.05
N TYR A 25 5.18 -9.19 0.03
CA TYR A 25 6.47 -8.74 0.56
C TYR A 25 7.19 -7.79 -0.39
N GLU A 26 7.03 -7.97 -1.70
CA GLU A 26 7.54 -7.02 -2.69
C GLU A 26 6.88 -5.64 -2.54
N ILE A 27 5.55 -5.59 -2.34
CA ILE A 27 4.82 -4.35 -2.08
C ILE A 27 5.31 -3.69 -0.78
N ILE A 28 5.48 -4.46 0.29
CA ILE A 28 6.00 -3.96 1.57
C ILE A 28 7.39 -3.36 1.39
N ASN A 29 8.29 -4.08 0.70
CA ASN A 29 9.66 -3.62 0.46
C ASN A 29 9.75 -2.41 -0.47
N ALA A 30 8.74 -2.19 -1.32
CA ALA A 30 8.65 -1.03 -2.20
C ALA A 30 8.21 0.26 -1.47
N VAL A 31 7.74 0.17 -0.22
CA VAL A 31 7.37 1.34 0.59
C VAL A 31 8.63 2.16 0.93
N SER A 32 8.61 3.43 0.58
CA SER A 32 9.71 4.37 0.83
C SER A 32 9.23 5.53 1.69
N ALA A 33 9.79 5.65 2.90
CA ALA A 33 9.50 6.75 3.80
C ALA A 33 9.93 8.11 3.21
N GLU A 34 11.07 8.14 2.54
CA GLU A 34 11.61 9.33 1.86
C GLU A 34 10.65 9.86 0.79
N ARG A 35 10.07 8.98 -0.04
CA ARG A 35 9.07 9.37 -1.05
C ARG A 35 7.81 9.95 -0.41
N ILE A 36 7.32 9.31 0.66
CA ILE A 36 6.13 9.77 1.40
C ILE A 36 6.39 11.16 2.00
N GLU A 37 7.56 11.37 2.59
CA GLU A 37 7.95 12.67 3.16
C GLU A 37 8.05 13.75 2.08
N ALA A 38 8.63 13.43 0.92
CA ALA A 38 8.71 14.35 -0.21
C ALA A 38 7.32 14.79 -0.69
N ASP A 39 6.38 13.85 -0.82
CA ASP A 39 4.99 14.13 -1.21
C ASP A 39 4.26 14.97 -0.16
N ILE A 40 4.39 14.62 1.13
CA ILE A 40 3.81 15.38 2.24
C ILE A 40 4.36 16.81 2.25
N THR A 41 5.67 16.97 2.10
CA THR A 41 6.35 18.28 2.09
C THR A 41 5.88 19.11 0.90
N LYS A 42 5.79 18.51 -0.29
CA LYS A 42 5.27 19.18 -1.48
C LYS A 42 3.84 19.66 -1.28
N LEU A 43 2.98 18.81 -0.73
CA LEU A 43 1.58 19.13 -0.45
C LEU A 43 1.41 20.22 0.62
N ALA A 44 2.23 20.21 1.66
CA ALA A 44 2.24 21.23 2.71
C ALA A 44 2.69 22.60 2.19
N ASN A 45 3.67 22.61 1.28
CA ASN A 45 4.24 23.84 0.72
C ASN A 45 3.28 24.62 -0.20
N PHE A 46 2.16 24.03 -0.65
CA PHE A 46 1.09 24.80 -1.32
C PHE A 46 0.35 25.75 -0.35
N GLY A 47 0.58 25.66 0.97
CA GLY A 47 0.09 26.56 2.01
C GLY A 47 -1.36 26.31 2.46
N THR A 48 -2.27 25.94 1.55
CA THR A 48 -3.63 25.51 1.88
C THR A 48 -4.15 24.54 0.83
N ARG A 49 -4.96 23.57 1.27
CA ARG A 49 -5.70 22.63 0.42
C ARG A 49 -7.21 22.67 0.68
N HIS A 50 -7.69 23.73 1.36
CA HIS A 50 -9.10 23.91 1.65
C HIS A 50 -9.89 24.21 0.37
N THR A 51 -11.09 23.65 0.22
CA THR A 51 -11.90 23.76 -1.01
C THR A 51 -12.36 25.18 -1.34
N LEU A 52 -12.46 26.05 -0.33
CA LEU A 52 -12.73 27.49 -0.51
C LEU A 52 -11.49 28.33 -0.86
N SER A 53 -10.31 27.73 -1.03
CA SER A 53 -9.09 28.47 -1.38
C SER A 53 -9.02 28.80 -2.87
N ASP A 54 -8.09 29.68 -3.24
CA ASP A 54 -7.81 30.02 -4.63
C ASP A 54 -7.52 28.78 -5.49
N THR A 55 -8.11 28.77 -6.69
CA THR A 55 -8.04 27.69 -7.67
C THR A 55 -7.21 28.07 -8.91
N VAL A 56 -6.94 29.36 -9.10
CA VAL A 56 -6.27 29.91 -10.29
C VAL A 56 -4.76 29.94 -10.09
N SER A 57 -4.28 30.28 -8.88
CA SER A 57 -2.84 30.34 -8.61
C SER A 57 -2.12 29.05 -9.00
N GLN A 58 -0.97 29.21 -9.68
CA GLN A 58 -0.11 28.13 -10.13
C GLN A 58 0.85 27.61 -9.06
N THR A 59 1.02 28.35 -7.96
CA THR A 59 2.05 28.07 -6.96
C THR A 59 1.50 27.88 -5.56
N ARG A 60 0.28 28.32 -5.28
CA ARG A 60 -0.34 28.28 -3.95
C ARG A 60 -1.79 27.81 -4.02
N GLY A 61 -2.26 27.19 -2.95
CA GLY A 61 -3.67 26.83 -2.77
C GLY A 61 -4.08 25.51 -3.39
N ILE A 62 -5.39 25.22 -3.33
CA ILE A 62 -5.95 23.94 -3.77
C ILE A 62 -5.84 23.75 -5.28
N GLY A 63 -5.87 24.83 -6.08
CA GLY A 63 -5.67 24.77 -7.52
C GLY A 63 -4.31 24.20 -7.91
N ALA A 64 -3.24 24.76 -7.33
CA ALA A 64 -1.88 24.30 -7.57
C ALA A 64 -1.67 22.85 -7.10
N ALA A 65 -2.18 22.49 -5.91
CA ALA A 65 -2.06 21.14 -5.38
C ALA A 65 -2.75 20.09 -6.26
N ARG A 66 -3.94 20.38 -6.80
CA ARG A 66 -4.70 19.47 -7.67
C ARG A 66 -4.06 19.21 -9.03
N ARG A 67 -3.29 20.17 -9.56
CA ARG A 67 -2.57 19.99 -10.84
C ARG A 67 -1.28 19.21 -10.68
N TRP A 68 -0.78 19.11 -9.45
CA TRP A 68 0.44 18.37 -9.16
C TRP A 68 0.21 16.87 -9.01
N ILE A 69 -0.91 16.47 -8.41
CA ILE A 69 -1.37 15.06 -8.34
C ILE A 69 -1.92 14.63 -9.69
#